data_AF-A0A5E7VS79-F1
#
_entry.id   AF-A0A5E7VS79-F1
#
_cell.length_a   1.000
_cell.length_b   1.000
_cell.length_c   1.000
_cell.angle_alpha   90.00
_cell.angle_beta   90.00
_cell.angle_gamma   90.00
#
_symmetry.space_group_name_H-M   'P 1'
#
loop_
_entity.id
_entity.type
_entity.pdbx_description
1 polymer ?
#
loop_
_entity_poly.entity_id
_entity_poly.type
_entity_poly.pdbx_seq_one_letter_code
_entity_poly.pdbx_strand_id
1 'polypeptide(L)'
;MVMNTLLDTVRAPMGTARLLEGHSTLQRARDANLTCEQIRTVFPDVADCADEAILGFVEIGHRLITGDARFKGKAFTAPNSPASADPSPAF
;
A
#
# COMPACT_ATOMS: atom_id res chain seq x y z
N MET A 1 4.22 18.77 -3.00
CA MET A 1 3.93 17.32 -3.13
C MET A 1 2.99 17.04 -4.30
N VAL A 2 1.76 17.60 -4.33
CA VAL A 2 0.78 17.38 -5.43
C VAL A 2 1.32 17.77 -6.82
N MET A 3 2.09 18.87 -6.92
CA MET A 3 2.65 19.32 -8.20
C MET A 3 3.62 18.31 -8.83
N ASN A 4 4.46 17.65 -8.02
CA ASN A 4 5.40 16.64 -8.51
C ASN A 4 4.68 15.35 -8.92
N THR A 5 3.64 14.94 -8.19
CA THR A 5 2.82 13.77 -8.54
C THR A 5 2.09 13.93 -9.87
N LEU A 6 1.55 15.12 -10.15
CA LEU A 6 0.96 15.43 -11.45
C LEU A 6 2.03 15.41 -12.55
N LEU A 7 3.21 15.97 -12.29
CA LEU A 7 4.33 15.92 -13.23
C LEU A 7 4.80 14.49 -13.50
N ASP A 8 4.90 13.63 -12.49
CA ASP A 8 5.34 12.24 -12.64
C ASP A 8 4.30 11.42 -13.41
N THR A 9 3.01 11.64 -13.14
CA THR A 9 1.91 11.04 -13.91
C THR A 9 1.95 11.46 -15.39
N VAL A 10 2.27 12.74 -15.66
CA VAL A 10 2.39 13.27 -17.03
C VAL A 10 3.69 12.81 -17.70
N ARG A 11 4.76 12.58 -16.95
CA ARG A 11 6.07 12.12 -17.45
C ARG A 11 6.09 10.62 -17.74
N ALA A 12 5.32 9.82 -17.02
CA ALA A 12 5.23 8.37 -17.20
C ALA A 12 3.78 7.86 -17.34
N PRO A 13 2.98 8.42 -18.27
CA PRO A 13 1.55 8.12 -18.37
C PRO A 13 1.28 6.64 -18.63
N MET A 14 2.14 5.99 -19.43
CA MET A 14 2.05 4.56 -19.71
C MET A 14 2.38 3.70 -18.47
N GLY A 15 3.32 4.14 -17.63
CA GLY A 15 3.65 3.45 -16.38
C GLY A 15 2.50 3.53 -15.37
N THR A 16 1.89 4.71 -15.22
CA THR A 16 0.71 4.89 -14.38
C THR A 16 -0.49 4.10 -14.89
N ALA A 17 -0.73 4.08 -16.21
CA ALA A 17 -1.80 3.27 -16.80
C ALA A 17 -1.59 1.77 -16.52
N ARG A 18 -0.36 1.26 -16.73
CA ARG A 18 -0.02 -0.14 -16.41
C ARG A 18 -0.18 -0.48 -14.93
N LEU A 19 0.14 0.46 -14.03
CA LEU A 19 -0.06 0.26 -12.59
C LEU A 19 -1.55 0.05 -12.26
N LEU A 20 -2.41 0.90 -12.82
CA LEU A 20 -3.87 0.81 -12.63
C LEU A 20 -4.46 -0.44 -13.28
N GLU A 21 -4.02 -0.77 -14.50
CA GLU A 21 -4.44 -1.97 -15.22
C GLU A 21 -4.02 -3.26 -14.49
N GLY A 22 -2.78 -3.31 -14.01
CA GLY A 22 -2.25 -4.43 -13.23
C GLY A 22 -3.04 -4.62 -11.94
N HIS A 23 -3.31 -3.55 -11.20
CA HIS A 23 -4.15 -3.62 -10.00
C HIS A 23 -5.57 -4.11 -10.32
N SER A 24 -6.24 -3.54 -11.33
CA SER A 24 -7.60 -3.95 -11.71
C SER A 24 -7.66 -5.41 -12.16
N THR A 25 -6.62 -5.89 -12.84
CA THR A 25 -6.55 -7.29 -13.30
C THR A 25 -6.37 -8.25 -12.13
N LEU A 26 -5.46 -7.97 -11.20
CA LEU A 26 -5.27 -8.79 -10.02
C LEU A 26 -6.47 -8.73 -9.05
N GLN A 27 -7.11 -7.57 -8.90
CA GLN A 27 -8.36 -7.43 -8.14
C GLN A 27 -9.45 -8.34 -8.70
N ARG A 28 -9.68 -8.33 -10.03
CA ARG A 28 -10.67 -9.22 -10.66
C ARG A 28 -10.37 -10.70 -10.44
N ALA A 29 -9.10 -11.09 -10.47
CA ALA A 29 -8.72 -12.47 -10.17
C ALA A 29 -9.05 -12.85 -8.71
N ARG A 30 -8.86 -11.93 -7.76
CA ARG A 30 -9.23 -12.10 -6.36
C ARG A 30 -10.75 -12.16 -6.16
N ASP A 31 -11.50 -11.30 -6.84
CA ASP A 31 -12.97 -11.30 -6.80
C ASP A 31 -13.54 -12.61 -7.38
N ALA A 32 -12.82 -13.23 -8.32
CA ALA A 32 -13.10 -14.57 -8.84
C ALA A 32 -12.60 -15.72 -7.93
N ASN A 33 -12.12 -15.41 -6.73
CA ASN A 33 -11.61 -16.36 -5.72
C ASN A 33 -10.39 -17.19 -6.17
N LEU A 34 -9.55 -16.67 -7.07
CA LEU A 34 -8.29 -17.34 -7.40
C LEU A 34 -7.33 -17.31 -6.20
N THR A 35 -6.63 -18.42 -5.99
CA THR A 35 -5.51 -18.52 -5.06
C THR A 35 -4.26 -17.81 -5.63
N CYS A 36 -3.30 -17.46 -4.78
CA CYS A 36 -2.04 -16.83 -5.24
C CYS A 36 -1.27 -17.74 -6.21
N GLU A 37 -1.29 -19.06 -5.99
CA GLU A 37 -0.72 -20.05 -6.91
C GLU A 37 -1.38 -20.02 -8.29
N GLN A 38 -2.72 -19.95 -8.35
CA GLN A 38 -3.45 -19.82 -9.60
C GLN A 38 -3.18 -18.48 -10.29
N ILE A 39 -3.09 -17.39 -9.52
CA ILE A 39 -2.73 -16.06 -10.03
C ILE A 39 -1.37 -16.11 -10.72
N ARG A 40 -0.34 -16.71 -10.11
CA ARG A 40 0.99 -16.89 -10.74
C ARG A 40 0.94 -17.73 -12.01
N THR A 41 0.07 -18.73 -12.04
CA THR A 41 -0.09 -19.59 -13.21
C THR A 41 -0.73 -18.85 -14.38
N VAL A 42 -1.72 -17.99 -14.11
CA VAL A 42 -2.44 -17.20 -15.13
C VAL A 42 -1.61 -15.99 -15.59
N PHE A 43 -0.88 -15.36 -14.68
CA PHE A 43 -0.14 -14.13 -14.93
C PHE A 43 1.36 -14.36 -14.71
N PRO A 44 2.14 -14.62 -15.79
CA PRO A 44 3.56 -14.96 -15.66
C PRO A 44 4.41 -13.82 -15.09
N ASP A 45 3.97 -12.57 -15.26
CA ASP A 45 4.67 -11.37 -14.76
C ASP A 45 4.70 -11.28 -13.23
N VAL A 46 3.91 -12.10 -12.51
CA VAL A 46 3.93 -12.17 -11.03
C VAL A 46 4.37 -13.55 -10.52
N ALA A 47 4.89 -14.40 -11.39
CA ALA A 47 5.24 -15.78 -11.06
C ALA A 47 6.32 -15.90 -9.97
N ASP A 48 7.21 -14.91 -9.85
CA ASP A 48 8.28 -14.84 -8.86
C ASP A 48 7.89 -14.06 -7.58
N CYS A 49 6.72 -13.44 -7.56
CA CYS A 49 6.24 -12.66 -6.43
C CYS A 49 5.74 -13.56 -5.30
N ALA A 50 6.08 -13.23 -4.06
CA ALA A 50 5.53 -13.89 -2.86
C ALA A 50 4.02 -13.63 -2.70
N ASP A 51 3.32 -14.49 -1.96
CA ASP A 51 1.87 -14.36 -1.73
C ASP A 51 1.55 -13.00 -1.09
N GLU A 52 2.34 -12.60 -0.10
CA GLU A 52 2.21 -11.34 0.62
C GLU A 52 2.41 -10.13 -0.29
N ALA A 53 3.25 -10.25 -1.32
CA ALA A 53 3.49 -9.17 -2.28
C ALA A 53 2.27 -8.98 -3.19
N ILE A 54 1.71 -10.08 -3.70
CA ILE A 54 0.50 -10.05 -4.55
C ILE A 54 -0.69 -9.49 -3.75
N LEU A 55 -0.92 -10.05 -2.56
CA LEU A 55 -2.01 -9.64 -1.68
C LEU A 55 -1.85 -8.19 -1.21
N GLY A 56 -0.63 -7.80 -0.83
CA GLY A 56 -0.30 -6.45 -0.42
C GLY A 56 -0.52 -5.44 -1.54
N PHE A 57 -0.13 -5.76 -2.77
CA PHE A 57 -0.37 -4.89 -3.93
C PHE A 57 -1.86 -4.67 -4.21
N VAL A 58 -2.66 -5.73 -4.11
CA VAL A 58 -4.12 -5.62 -4.27
C VAL A 58 -4.72 -4.77 -3.14
N GLU A 59 -4.45 -5.11 -1.88
CA GLU A 59 -5.01 -4.41 -0.72
C GLU A 59 -4.61 -2.93 -0.66
N ILE A 60 -3.31 -2.65 -0.75
CA ILE A 60 -2.80 -1.27 -0.69
C ILE A 60 -3.24 -0.48 -1.92
N GLY A 61 -3.14 -1.10 -3.11
CA GLY A 61 -3.56 -0.47 -4.36
C GLY A 61 -5.03 -0.06 -4.32
N HIS A 62 -5.89 -0.92 -3.81
CA HIS A 62 -7.32 -0.64 -3.67
C HIS A 62 -7.55 0.60 -2.80
N ARG A 63 -6.96 0.62 -1.59
CA ARG A 63 -7.09 1.74 -0.65
C ARG A 63 -6.55 3.06 -1.19
N LEU A 64 -5.52 3.02 -2.04
CA LEU A 64 -4.99 4.22 -2.69
C LEU A 64 -5.95 4.74 -3.77
N ILE A 65 -6.54 3.84 -4.56
CA ILE A 65 -7.45 4.18 -5.67
C ILE A 65 -8.78 4.72 -5.14
N THR A 66 -9.33 4.12 -4.09
CA THR A 66 -10.56 4.59 -3.42
C THR A 66 -10.35 5.88 -2.64
N GLY A 67 -9.10 6.19 -2.32
CA GLY A 67 -8.73 7.36 -1.51
C GLY A 67 -8.78 7.13 0.00
N ASP A 68 -9.04 5.90 0.44
CA ASP A 68 -9.08 5.49 1.85
C ASP A 68 -7.70 5.58 2.52
N ALA A 69 -6.64 5.40 1.74
CA ALA A 69 -5.27 5.58 2.19
C ALA A 69 -4.64 6.81 1.54
N ARG A 70 -3.99 7.63 2.38
CA ARG A 70 -3.02 8.64 1.95
C ARG A 70 -1.82 8.53 2.87
N PHE A 71 -0.69 8.06 2.33
CA PHE A 71 0.53 7.88 3.11
C PHE A 71 1.12 9.23 3.53
N LYS A 72 0.65 9.75 4.66
CA LYS A 72 1.18 10.95 5.32
C LYS A 72 1.91 10.51 6.57
N GLY A 73 3.18 10.14 6.43
CA GLY A 73 4.04 9.84 7.58
C GLY A 73 4.48 11.11 8.31
N LYS A 74 4.62 11.03 9.64
CA LYS A 74 5.47 11.95 10.42
C LYS A 74 6.72 11.15 10.79
N ALA A 75 7.91 11.73 10.58
CA ALA A 75 9.18 11.02 10.74
C ALA A 75 9.43 10.50 12.17
N PHE A 76 8.79 11.09 13.18
CA PHE A 76 8.90 10.67 14.57
C PHE A 76 7.60 10.97 15.30
N THR A 77 6.97 9.96 15.91
CA THR A 77 6.04 10.17 17.02
C THR A 77 6.88 10.03 18.28
N ALA A 78 7.15 11.13 18.98
CA ALA A 78 7.80 11.04 20.28
C ALA A 78 6.96 10.09 21.17
N PRO A 79 7.56 9.12 21.89
CA PRO A 79 6.80 8.37 22.87
C PRO A 79 6.20 9.38 23.84
N ASN A 80 4.87 9.37 23.97
CA ASN A 80 4.21 10.04 25.08
C ASN A 80 4.77 9.38 26.35
N SER A 81 5.75 10.02 26.98
CA SER A 81 6.15 9.69 28.34
C SER A 81 4.89 9.82 29.18
N PRO A 82 4.39 8.76 29.84
CA PRO A 82 3.43 8.97 30.90
C PRO A 82 4.17 9.79 31.94
N ALA A 83 3.67 10.99 32.24
CA ALA A 83 4.13 11.76 33.38
C ALA A 83 4.11 10.81 34.57
N SER A 84 5.29 10.48 35.08
CA SER A 84 5.46 9.77 36.33
C SER A 84 4.73 10.57 37.39
N ALA A 85 3.55 10.10 37.76
CA ALA A 85 2.87 10.51 38.96
C ALA A 85 3.71 9.99 40.13
N ASP A 86 4.60 10.82 40.65
CA ASP A 86 5.14 10.62 41.98
C ASP A 86 5.62 11.95 42.58
N PRO A 87 4.91 12.48 43.58
CA PRO A 87 5.58 13.22 44.63
C PRO A 87 5.31 12.53 45.97
N SER A 88 6.15 11.56 46.31
CA SER A 88 6.58 11.40 47.70
C SER A 88 7.90 10.66 47.76
N PRO A 89 8.87 11.19 48.53
CA PRO A 89 8.92 10.72 49.90
C PRO A 89 9.21 11.79 50.97
N ALA A 90 8.57 11.57 52.12
CA ALA A 90 9.01 11.75 53.50
C ALA A 90 10.15 12.76 53.81
N PHE A 91 9.84 13.78 54.64
CA PHE A 91 10.04 13.76 56.09
C PHE A 91 9.08 14.76 56.77
#